data_AF-A0A1V3HCA2-F1
#
_entry.id   AF-A0A1V3HCA2-F1
#
_cell.length_a   1.000
_cell.length_b   1.000
_cell.length_c   1.000
_cell.angle_alpha   90.00
_cell.angle_beta   90.00
_cell.angle_gamma   90.00
#
_symmetry.space_group_name_H-M   'P 1'
#
loop_
_entity.id
_entity.type
_entity.pdbx_description
1 polymer ?
#
loop_
_entity_poly.entity_id
_entity_poly.type
_entity_poly.pdbx_seq_one_letter_code
_entity_poly.pdbx_strand_id
1 'polypeptide(L)'
;MANEVANTGEEQAGSSFDISSLSGIEKAAILLLSLSEQDAASIIRHLEPKQVQRVGSAMTSMTDLNSDKVAAVHRAFLEEIQKYTSIGMGSEDFVRNALVAALGEDKANNLVDQILLGSGSKGLDSLKWMDPRQVASIIINEHPQIQTIVLSYLDPEHSAEILSQFVERDRLDLMMRIANLEEVQPAALHELNEIMEKQFAGQAGAQAAKIGGLKAAAEIMNYMDNSVEGVLMDSIRDQDEEMASQIQDLMFVFDNLIDVDDRGIQTLLRDVPQEVLQKALKGAEDNLREKIYRNMSKRAAEMLQDDIEAMGPIRVSDVEGAQKEILSVARRLADAGELMLTGGGGDEFV
;
A
#
# COMPACT_ATOMS: atom_id res chain seq x y z
N MET A 1 25.93 -32.23 21.80
CA MET A 1 27.33 -31.74 21.75
C MET A 1 27.86 -32.18 20.39
N ALA A 2 27.45 -31.57 19.28
CA ALA A 2 27.80 -30.24 18.76
C ALA A 2 29.28 -30.10 18.38
N ASN A 3 29.49 -29.95 17.07
CA ASN A 3 30.66 -29.42 16.35
C ASN A 3 31.83 -30.36 16.00
N GLU A 4 31.62 -31.17 14.96
CA GLU A 4 32.62 -31.34 13.89
C GLU A 4 32.35 -30.24 12.84
N VAL A 5 33.16 -29.18 12.85
CA VAL A 5 33.26 -28.26 11.71
C VAL A 5 34.55 -28.59 11.00
N ALA A 6 34.39 -29.10 9.79
CA ALA A 6 35.45 -29.40 8.86
C ALA A 6 36.28 -28.14 8.57
N ASN A 7 37.58 -28.31 8.73
CA ASN A 7 38.62 -27.45 8.20
C ASN A 7 38.67 -27.63 6.68
N THR A 8 38.17 -26.65 5.93
CA THR A 8 38.52 -26.43 4.52
C THR A 8 38.61 -24.92 4.28
N GLY A 9 39.64 -24.30 4.86
CA GLY A 9 40.25 -23.09 4.30
C GLY A 9 41.45 -23.50 3.46
N GLU A 10 41.71 -22.76 2.37
CA GLU A 10 42.68 -23.01 1.28
C GLU A 10 42.07 -23.89 0.17
N GLU A 11 41.89 -23.48 -1.10
CA GLU A 11 42.62 -22.59 -1.99
C GLU A 11 41.69 -22.21 -3.17
N GLN A 12 41.67 -20.93 -3.57
CA GLN A 12 41.72 -20.52 -4.98
C GLN A 12 42.09 -19.03 -5.06
N ALA A 13 43.39 -18.79 -4.93
CA ALA A 13 44.03 -17.54 -5.32
C ALA A 13 43.96 -17.41 -6.85
N GLY A 14 43.08 -16.54 -7.34
CA GLY A 14 43.15 -16.01 -8.71
C GLY A 14 44.28 -14.98 -8.79
N SER A 15 45.21 -15.18 -9.72
CA SER A 15 46.44 -14.41 -9.92
C SER A 15 46.25 -12.89 -9.92
N SER A 16 46.62 -12.20 -8.85
CA SER A 16 46.76 -10.75 -8.88
C SER A 16 48.05 -10.38 -9.62
N PHE A 17 47.94 -9.88 -10.85
CA PHE A 17 49.07 -9.31 -11.56
C PHE A 17 49.65 -8.12 -10.77
N ASP A 18 50.97 -8.11 -10.53
CA ASP A 18 51.63 -7.03 -9.79
C ASP A 18 51.76 -5.77 -10.67
N ILE A 19 50.97 -4.75 -10.34
CA ILE A 19 50.90 -3.50 -11.09
C ILE A 19 52.11 -2.58 -10.89
N SER A 20 52.99 -2.89 -9.93
CA SER A 20 54.21 -2.12 -9.69
C SER A 20 55.24 -2.31 -10.81
N SER A 21 55.12 -3.38 -11.61
CA SER A 21 56.00 -3.64 -12.75
C SER A 21 55.68 -2.82 -14.01
N LEU A 22 54.56 -2.07 -14.02
CA LEU A 22 54.14 -1.26 -15.16
C LEU A 22 54.46 0.21 -14.94
N SER A 23 54.99 0.88 -15.96
CA SER A 23 55.17 2.32 -15.99
C SER A 23 53.83 3.05 -16.15
N GLY A 24 53.75 4.32 -15.73
CA GLY A 24 52.53 5.12 -15.87
C GLY A 24 52.03 5.26 -17.31
N ILE A 25 52.93 5.24 -18.30
CA ILE A 25 52.59 5.30 -19.73
C ILE A 25 51.96 3.99 -20.17
N GLU A 26 52.48 2.86 -19.68
CA GLU A 26 51.93 1.55 -19.97
C GLU A 26 50.54 1.39 -19.33
N LYS A 27 50.36 1.85 -18.10
CA LYS A 27 49.03 1.88 -17.45
C LYS A 27 48.02 2.72 -18.24
N ALA A 28 48.42 3.90 -18.69
CA ALA A 28 47.58 4.76 -19.52
C ALA A 28 47.23 4.13 -20.88
N ALA A 29 48.19 3.46 -21.53
CA ALA A 29 47.96 2.75 -22.78
C ALA A 29 46.97 1.59 -22.61
N ILE A 30 47.11 0.78 -21.55
CA ILE A 30 46.18 -0.31 -21.23
C ILE A 30 44.78 0.23 -20.95
N LEU A 31 44.67 1.34 -20.22
CA LEU A 31 43.39 1.98 -19.93
C LEU A 31 42.71 2.46 -21.22
N LEU A 32 43.43 3.17 -22.10
CA LEU A 32 42.87 3.66 -23.36
C LEU A 32 42.46 2.53 -24.31
N LEU A 33 43.22 1.43 -24.36
CA LEU A 33 42.86 0.25 -25.16
C LEU A 33 41.63 -0.50 -24.62
N SER A 34 41.26 -0.30 -23.35
CA SER A 34 40.07 -0.90 -22.74
C SER A 34 38.78 -0.09 -22.95
N LEU A 35 38.89 1.11 -23.52
CA LEU A 35 37.77 2.01 -23.78
C LEU A 35 37.28 1.89 -25.23
N SER A 36 36.08 2.41 -25.50
CA SER A 36 35.61 2.56 -26.87
C SER A 36 36.47 3.58 -27.63
N GLU A 37 36.54 3.47 -28.96
CA GLU A 37 37.32 4.39 -29.80
C GLU A 37 36.91 5.87 -29.59
N GLN A 38 35.62 6.13 -29.34
CA GLN A 38 35.10 7.48 -29.11
C GLN A 38 35.53 8.06 -27.76
N ASP A 39 35.53 7.23 -26.71
CA ASP A 39 35.92 7.64 -25.36
C ASP A 39 37.44 7.86 -25.28
N ALA A 40 38.21 6.93 -25.86
CA ALA A 40 39.66 7.06 -25.96
C ALA A 40 40.05 8.32 -26.76
N ALA A 41 39.37 8.61 -27.88
CA ALA A 41 39.60 9.83 -28.66
C ALA A 41 39.31 11.10 -27.86
N SER A 42 38.28 11.08 -27.02
CA SER A 42 37.93 12.22 -26.16
C SER A 42 39.02 12.51 -25.12
N ILE A 43 39.65 11.48 -24.56
CA ILE A 43 40.78 11.63 -23.63
C ILE A 43 42.03 12.11 -24.39
N ILE A 44 42.35 11.50 -25.54
CA ILE A 44 43.53 11.84 -26.35
C ILE A 44 43.54 13.30 -26.79
N ARG A 45 42.36 13.91 -27.04
CA ARG A 45 42.23 15.34 -27.39
C ARG A 45 42.74 16.29 -26.30
N HIS A 46 42.79 15.85 -25.06
CA HIS A 46 43.26 16.64 -23.92
C HIS A 46 44.76 16.47 -23.64
N LEU A 47 45.46 15.63 -24.41
CA LEU A 47 46.89 15.36 -24.25
C LEU A 47 47.74 16.23 -25.19
N GLU A 48 48.94 16.60 -24.74
CA GLU A 48 49.89 17.29 -25.59
C GLU A 48 50.45 16.37 -26.69
N PRO A 49 50.88 16.90 -27.86
CA PRO A 49 51.39 16.09 -28.97
C PRO A 49 52.48 15.08 -28.58
N LYS A 50 53.38 15.47 -27.66
CA LYS A 50 54.45 14.58 -27.16
C LYS A 50 53.91 13.45 -26.27
N GLN A 51 52.82 13.68 -25.55
CA GLN A 51 52.17 12.67 -24.71
C GLN A 51 51.38 11.69 -25.57
N VAL A 52 50.64 12.19 -26.57
CA VAL A 52 49.93 11.35 -27.56
C VAL A 52 50.89 10.40 -28.26
N GLN A 53 52.06 10.88 -28.69
CA GLN A 53 53.07 10.04 -29.34
C GLN A 53 53.59 8.93 -28.39
N ARG A 54 53.89 9.27 -27.13
CA ARG A 54 54.40 8.29 -26.14
C ARG A 54 53.37 7.22 -25.80
N VAL A 55 52.12 7.63 -25.59
CA VAL A 55 51.02 6.71 -25.26
C VAL A 55 50.65 5.87 -26.48
N GLY A 56 50.56 6.48 -27.67
CA GLY A 56 50.28 5.76 -28.92
C GLY A 56 51.34 4.72 -29.25
N SER A 57 52.64 5.02 -29.07
CA SER A 57 53.70 4.02 -29.24
C SER A 57 53.65 2.89 -28.21
N ALA A 58 53.21 3.18 -26.98
CA ALA A 58 52.99 2.14 -25.98
C ALA A 58 51.79 1.25 -26.35
N MET A 59 50.68 1.83 -26.84
CA MET A 59 49.50 1.10 -27.28
C MET A 59 49.80 0.13 -28.43
N THR A 60 50.64 0.52 -29.39
CA THR A 60 51.01 -0.35 -30.52
C THR A 60 52.03 -1.43 -30.15
N SER A 61 52.83 -1.21 -29.12
CA SER A 61 53.84 -2.17 -28.64
C SER A 61 53.25 -3.25 -27.72
N MET A 62 51.99 -3.08 -27.29
CA MET A 62 51.29 -4.00 -26.40
C MET A 62 50.46 -5.01 -27.19
N THR A 63 50.99 -6.23 -27.29
CA THR A 63 50.34 -7.35 -28.00
C THR A 63 49.69 -8.38 -27.09
N ASP A 64 50.10 -8.48 -25.81
CA ASP A 64 49.59 -9.48 -24.85
C ASP A 64 48.89 -8.83 -23.64
N LEU A 65 47.63 -8.46 -23.86
CA LEU A 65 46.72 -7.99 -22.82
C LEU A 65 45.98 -9.20 -22.21
N ASN A 66 46.44 -9.67 -21.05
CA ASN A 66 45.68 -10.61 -20.25
C ASN A 66 44.60 -9.87 -19.44
N SER A 67 43.44 -10.49 -19.24
CA SER A 67 42.34 -9.99 -18.42
C SER A 67 42.82 -9.54 -17.02
N ASP A 68 43.73 -10.30 -16.41
CA ASP A 68 44.29 -9.98 -15.09
C ASP A 68 45.09 -8.66 -15.08
N LYS A 69 45.80 -8.35 -16.17
CA LYS A 69 46.55 -7.09 -16.31
C LYS A 69 45.61 -5.90 -16.45
N VAL A 70 44.57 -6.04 -17.26
CA VAL A 70 43.57 -4.97 -17.48
C VAL A 70 42.81 -4.70 -16.18
N ALA A 71 42.36 -5.75 -15.50
CA ALA A 71 41.66 -5.63 -14.21
C ALA A 71 42.53 -4.98 -13.13
N ALA A 72 43.83 -5.31 -13.08
CA ALA A 72 44.76 -4.67 -12.16
C ALA A 72 44.91 -3.16 -12.45
N VAL A 73 45.03 -2.77 -13.73
CA VAL A 73 45.14 -1.37 -14.15
C VAL A 73 43.88 -0.57 -13.83
N HIS A 74 42.69 -1.13 -14.07
CA HIS A 74 41.42 -0.51 -13.71
C HIS A 74 41.29 -0.28 -12.21
N ARG A 75 41.66 -1.27 -11.38
CA ARG A 75 41.62 -1.14 -9.92
C ARG A 75 42.52 -0.02 -9.42
N ALA A 76 43.77 0.03 -9.90
CA ALA A 76 44.70 1.10 -9.50
C ALA A 76 44.25 2.48 -9.97
N PHE A 77 43.66 2.59 -11.16
CA PHE A 77 43.11 3.85 -11.65
C PHE A 77 41.94 4.35 -10.79
N LEU A 78 41.04 3.45 -10.38
CA LEU A 78 39.93 3.78 -9.48
C LEU A 78 40.43 4.21 -8.10
N GLU A 79 41.40 3.50 -7.52
CA GLU A 79 42.02 3.86 -6.24
C GLU A 79 42.77 5.21 -6.31
N GLU A 80 43.35 5.56 -7.46
CA GLU A 80 44.05 6.83 -7.66
C GLU A 80 43.06 7.98 -7.86
N ILE A 81 42.00 7.78 -8.66
CA ILE A 81 40.92 8.77 -8.81
C ILE A 81 40.29 9.08 -7.46
N GLN A 82 40.00 8.08 -6.63
CA GLN A 82 39.43 8.29 -5.29
C GLN A 82 40.26 9.22 -4.39
N LYS A 83 41.55 9.42 -4.67
CA LYS A 83 42.41 10.37 -3.93
C LYS A 83 42.28 11.80 -4.43
N TYR A 84 41.89 12.00 -5.69
CA TYR A 84 41.72 13.31 -6.32
C TYR A 84 40.26 13.75 -6.37
N THR A 85 39.33 12.81 -6.46
CA THR A 85 37.92 13.06 -6.28
C THR A 85 37.60 12.91 -4.80
N SER A 86 37.54 14.04 -4.11
CA SER A 86 36.66 14.12 -2.94
C SER A 86 35.25 13.79 -3.43
N ILE A 87 34.88 12.51 -3.32
CA ILE A 87 33.52 12.00 -3.49
C ILE A 87 32.68 12.79 -2.49
N GLY A 88 32.11 13.91 -2.95
CA GLY A 88 31.53 14.93 -2.08
C GLY A 88 31.25 16.26 -2.78
N MET A 89 31.93 16.59 -3.90
CA MET A 89 31.59 17.77 -4.70
C MET A 89 31.64 17.43 -6.20
N GLY A 90 30.48 17.23 -6.83
CA GLY A 90 30.34 17.05 -8.29
C GLY A 90 29.80 15.69 -8.77
N SER A 91 29.57 14.73 -7.87
CA SER A 91 28.84 13.49 -8.19
C SER A 91 27.38 13.76 -8.56
N GLU A 92 26.82 14.86 -8.06
CA GLU A 92 25.43 15.25 -8.28
C GLU A 92 25.16 15.63 -9.73
N ASP A 93 25.99 16.50 -10.31
CA ASP A 93 25.87 16.92 -11.70
C ASP A 93 26.18 15.78 -12.67
N PHE A 94 27.13 14.92 -12.33
CA PHE A 94 27.43 13.74 -13.14
C PHE A 94 26.28 12.74 -13.14
N VAL A 95 25.71 12.42 -11.97
CA VAL A 95 24.56 11.52 -11.84
C VAL A 95 23.32 12.15 -12.50
N ARG A 96 23.11 13.45 -12.35
CA ARG A 96 22.05 14.19 -13.04
C ARG A 96 22.17 14.07 -14.55
N ASN A 97 23.32 14.41 -15.10
CA ASN A 97 23.53 14.38 -16.54
C ASN A 97 23.47 12.96 -17.11
N ALA A 98 23.96 11.95 -16.38
CA ALA A 98 23.88 10.55 -16.77
C ALA A 98 22.42 10.03 -16.78
N LEU A 99 21.64 10.37 -15.76
CA LEU A 99 20.22 9.99 -15.68
C LEU A 99 19.39 10.72 -16.75
N VAL A 100 19.66 12.01 -17.01
CA VAL A 100 19.00 12.81 -18.07
C VAL A 100 19.29 12.21 -19.44
N ALA A 101 20.54 11.85 -19.72
CA ALA A 101 20.92 11.24 -20.99
C ALA A 101 20.29 9.85 -21.20
N ALA A 102 20.09 9.06 -20.13
CA ALA A 102 19.56 7.71 -20.23
C ALA A 102 18.02 7.65 -20.24
N LEU A 103 17.33 8.58 -19.56
CA LEU A 103 15.90 8.47 -19.24
C LEU A 103 15.05 9.66 -19.71
N GLY A 104 15.69 10.74 -20.19
CA GLY A 104 15.05 12.00 -20.54
C GLY A 104 14.89 12.95 -19.35
N GLU A 105 14.84 14.26 -19.63
CA GLU A 105 14.88 15.35 -18.64
C GLU A 105 13.81 15.20 -17.54
N ASP A 106 12.56 14.90 -17.90
CA ASP A 106 11.44 14.83 -16.96
C ASP A 106 11.56 13.66 -15.96
N LYS A 107 12.03 12.50 -16.40
CA LYS A 107 12.18 11.30 -15.55
C LYS A 107 13.45 11.36 -14.71
N ALA A 108 14.50 11.91 -15.29
CA ALA A 108 15.78 12.07 -14.63
C ALA A 108 15.72 13.12 -13.53
N ASN A 109 15.09 14.27 -13.76
CA ASN A 109 14.96 15.28 -12.70
C ASN A 109 14.22 14.73 -11.48
N ASN A 110 13.12 13.98 -11.68
CA ASN A 110 12.43 13.31 -10.58
C ASN A 110 13.31 12.29 -9.83
N LEU A 111 14.11 11.48 -10.55
CA LEU A 111 15.00 10.49 -9.94
C LEU A 111 16.21 11.12 -9.24
N VAL A 112 16.75 12.19 -9.82
CA VAL A 112 17.88 12.94 -9.29
C VAL A 112 17.46 13.67 -8.03
N ASP A 113 16.30 14.33 -8.03
CA ASP A 113 15.75 14.94 -6.82
C ASP A 113 15.50 13.85 -5.76
N GLN A 114 15.05 12.66 -6.17
CA GLN A 114 14.91 11.50 -5.28
C GLN A 114 16.23 10.95 -4.70
N ILE A 115 17.37 11.15 -5.37
CA ILE A 115 18.70 10.68 -4.96
C ILE A 115 19.47 11.76 -4.17
N LEU A 116 19.34 13.04 -4.55
CA LEU A 116 20.07 14.17 -3.98
C LEU A 116 19.48 14.66 -2.65
N LEU A 117 18.16 14.59 -2.48
CA LEU A 117 17.51 14.99 -1.22
C LEU A 117 17.80 14.05 -0.04
N GLY A 118 18.50 12.94 -0.27
CA GLY A 118 18.78 11.92 0.73
C GLY A 118 17.50 11.30 1.27
N SER A 119 17.62 10.13 1.88
CA SER A 119 16.53 9.46 2.62
C SER A 119 16.10 10.22 3.89
N GLY A 120 16.28 11.55 3.94
CA GLY A 120 16.11 12.40 5.12
C GLY A 120 14.95 13.40 5.06
N SER A 121 14.42 13.71 3.87
CA SER A 121 13.43 14.80 3.68
C SER A 121 12.11 14.36 3.04
N LYS A 122 12.08 13.20 2.34
CA LYS A 122 10.88 12.73 1.64
C LYS A 122 9.68 12.51 2.55
N GLY A 123 9.91 11.96 3.75
CA GLY A 123 8.84 11.78 4.72
C GLY A 123 8.27 13.14 5.13
N LEU A 124 9.14 13.99 5.67
CA LEU A 124 8.78 15.32 6.17
C LEU A 124 8.10 16.22 5.11
N ASP A 125 8.60 16.22 3.87
CA ASP A 125 8.00 17.00 2.80
C ASP A 125 6.66 16.42 2.32
N SER A 126 6.43 15.11 2.46
CA SER A 126 5.12 14.52 2.19
C SER A 126 4.07 15.00 3.19
N LEU A 127 4.44 15.22 4.46
CA LEU A 127 3.52 15.71 5.49
C LEU A 127 2.95 17.09 5.18
N LYS A 128 3.68 17.95 4.45
CA LYS A 128 3.19 19.29 4.05
C LYS A 128 1.93 19.25 3.20
N TRP A 129 1.76 18.18 2.42
CA TRP A 129 0.66 18.02 1.47
C TRP A 129 -0.44 17.07 1.97
N MET A 130 -0.26 16.48 3.16
CA MET A 130 -1.24 15.57 3.76
C MET A 130 -2.34 16.33 4.49
N ASP A 131 -3.48 15.69 4.70
CA ASP A 131 -4.54 16.27 5.53
C ASP A 131 -4.09 16.36 7.01
N PRO A 132 -4.30 17.49 7.71
CA PRO A 132 -3.89 17.68 9.10
C PRO A 132 -4.35 16.58 10.06
N ARG A 133 -5.53 15.97 9.83
CA ARG A 133 -6.03 14.87 10.67
C ARG A 133 -5.26 13.58 10.44
N GLN A 134 -4.82 13.33 9.20
CA GLN A 134 -3.98 12.18 8.88
C GLN A 134 -2.57 12.35 9.44
N VAL A 135 -2.02 13.57 9.39
CA VAL A 135 -0.74 13.86 10.03
C VAL A 135 -0.86 13.63 11.53
N ALA A 136 -1.90 14.15 12.18
CA ALA A 136 -2.15 13.94 13.60
C ALA A 136 -2.23 12.45 13.97
N SER A 137 -2.95 11.63 13.21
CA SER A 137 -3.09 10.19 13.52
C SER A 137 -1.76 9.43 13.39
N ILE A 138 -0.87 9.87 12.49
CA ILE A 138 0.47 9.29 12.34
C ILE A 138 1.33 9.62 13.57
N ILE A 139 1.32 10.87 14.03
CA ILE A 139 2.26 11.33 15.06
C ILE A 139 1.73 11.22 16.50
N ILE A 140 0.42 11.02 16.72
CA ILE A 140 -0.18 11.06 18.06
C ILE A 140 0.39 10.01 19.04
N ASN A 141 0.83 8.86 18.53
CA ASN A 141 1.43 7.78 19.33
C ASN A 141 2.97 7.85 19.35
N GLU A 142 3.56 8.80 18.64
CA GLU A 142 5.00 8.97 18.59
C GLU A 142 5.54 9.71 19.81
N HIS A 143 6.86 9.60 20.04
CA HIS A 143 7.49 10.29 21.15
C HIS A 143 7.29 11.82 21.06
N PRO A 144 7.07 12.55 22.17
CA PRO A 144 6.81 14.00 22.15
C PRO A 144 7.87 14.83 21.41
N GLN A 145 9.11 14.34 21.36
CA GLN A 145 10.19 14.96 20.59
C GLN A 145 9.92 14.93 19.07
N ILE A 146 9.42 13.80 18.56
CA ILE A 146 9.08 13.64 17.13
C ILE A 146 7.88 14.51 16.77
N GLN A 147 6.85 14.52 17.62
CA GLN A 147 5.69 15.41 17.48
C GLN A 147 6.12 16.87 17.41
N THR A 148 7.02 17.29 18.31
CA THR A 148 7.59 18.64 18.35
C THR A 148 8.33 18.99 17.05
N ILE A 149 9.16 18.07 16.54
CA ILE A 149 9.93 18.28 15.31
C ILE A 149 8.99 18.42 14.10
N VAL A 150 7.99 17.55 13.98
CA VAL A 150 7.01 17.61 12.88
C VAL A 150 6.24 18.94 12.91
N LEU A 151 5.70 19.32 14.08
CA LEU A 151 4.95 20.57 14.24
C LEU A 151 5.82 21.82 14.01
N SER A 152 7.13 21.73 14.27
CA SER A 152 8.08 22.82 14.02
C SER A 152 8.54 22.91 12.56
N TYR A 153 8.38 21.83 11.79
CA TYR A 153 8.77 21.76 10.38
C TYR A 153 7.66 22.17 9.41
N LEU A 154 6.39 21.96 9.80
CA LEU A 154 5.22 22.29 8.98
C LEU A 154 4.82 23.77 9.07
N ASP A 155 4.03 24.22 8.10
CA ASP A 155 3.53 25.59 8.07
C ASP A 155 2.66 25.90 9.31
N PRO A 156 2.73 27.12 9.88
CA PRO A 156 2.06 27.45 11.14
C PRO A 156 0.56 27.18 11.16
N GLU A 157 -0.14 27.43 10.05
CA GLU A 157 -1.57 27.16 9.89
C GLU A 157 -1.85 25.66 9.98
N HIS A 158 -1.06 24.86 9.26
CA HIS A 158 -1.17 23.40 9.23
C HIS A 158 -0.86 22.79 10.60
N SER A 159 0.20 23.24 11.26
CA SER A 159 0.57 22.80 12.61
C SER A 159 -0.51 23.13 13.65
N ALA A 160 -1.19 24.27 13.53
CA ALA A 160 -2.29 24.63 14.43
C ALA A 160 -3.49 23.68 14.29
N GLU A 161 -3.84 23.30 13.07
CA GLU A 161 -4.91 22.34 12.80
C GLU A 161 -4.57 20.94 13.32
N ILE A 162 -3.33 20.47 13.13
CA ILE A 162 -2.82 19.22 13.69
C ILE A 162 -2.92 19.26 15.23
N LEU A 163 -2.42 20.33 15.85
CA LEU A 163 -2.39 20.47 17.31
C LEU A 163 -3.79 20.48 17.93
N SER A 164 -4.81 20.93 17.20
CA SER A 164 -6.21 20.90 17.64
C SER A 164 -6.76 19.48 17.86
N GLN A 165 -6.15 18.47 17.22
CA GLN A 165 -6.53 17.06 17.37
C GLN A 165 -5.99 16.43 18.67
N PHE A 166 -5.02 17.08 19.33
CA PHE A 166 -4.44 16.59 20.59
C PHE A 166 -5.32 16.96 21.79
N VAL A 167 -5.19 16.23 22.90
CA VAL A 167 -5.85 16.59 24.16
C VAL A 167 -5.18 17.79 24.81
N GLU A 168 -5.92 18.56 25.61
CA GLU A 168 -5.48 19.87 26.15
C GLU A 168 -4.13 19.79 26.90
N ARG A 169 -3.93 18.73 27.69
CA ARG A 169 -2.68 18.52 28.43
C ARG A 169 -1.47 18.38 27.50
N ASP A 170 -1.61 17.61 26.43
CA ASP A 170 -0.51 17.29 25.53
C ASP A 170 -0.22 18.48 24.59
N ARG A 171 -1.23 19.29 24.25
CA ARG A 171 -1.03 20.56 23.53
C ARG A 171 -0.11 21.51 24.29
N LEU A 172 -0.32 21.66 25.59
CA LEU A 172 0.48 22.55 26.43
C LEU A 172 1.94 22.07 26.50
N ASP A 173 2.15 20.77 26.70
CA ASP A 173 3.51 20.18 26.74
C ASP A 173 4.24 20.37 25.40
N LEU A 174 3.58 20.06 24.28
CA LEU A 174 4.15 20.23 22.95
C LEU A 174 4.46 21.70 22.63
N MET A 175 3.57 22.63 22.99
CA MET A 175 3.82 24.05 22.77
C MET A 175 5.03 24.56 23.56
N MET A 176 5.19 24.12 24.80
CA MET A 176 6.35 24.44 25.62
C MET A 176 7.64 23.85 25.03
N ARG A 177 7.59 22.66 24.43
CA ARG A 177 8.74 22.05 23.75
C ARG A 177 9.11 22.77 22.47
N ILE A 178 8.13 23.12 21.64
CA ILE A 178 8.33 23.88 20.39
C ILE A 178 8.97 25.24 20.71
N ALA A 179 8.48 25.93 21.75
CA ALA A 179 9.01 27.22 22.17
C ALA A 179 10.46 27.17 22.69
N ASN A 180 10.93 26.02 23.18
CA ASN A 180 12.29 25.82 23.69
C ASN A 180 13.18 25.02 22.72
N LEU A 181 12.72 24.77 21.49
CA LEU A 181 13.46 23.98 20.51
C LEU A 181 14.55 24.85 19.85
N GLU A 182 15.81 24.64 20.22
CA GLU A 182 16.97 25.37 19.66
C GLU A 182 17.64 24.61 18.52
N GLU A 183 17.90 23.31 18.70
CA GLU A 183 18.54 22.45 17.70
C GLU A 183 17.85 21.08 17.63
N VAL A 184 17.67 20.58 16.41
CA VAL A 184 17.13 19.24 16.17
C VAL A 184 18.29 18.27 15.96
N GLN A 185 18.39 17.25 16.83
CA GLN A 185 19.44 16.25 16.70
C GLN A 185 19.24 15.39 15.44
N PRO A 186 20.30 15.11 14.66
CA PRO A 186 20.21 14.27 13.45
C PRO A 186 19.58 12.89 13.68
N ALA A 187 19.75 12.31 14.87
CA ALA A 187 19.16 11.03 15.23
C ALA A 187 17.62 11.07 15.23
N ALA A 188 17.01 12.17 15.69
CA ALA A 188 15.55 12.32 15.71
C ALA A 188 14.97 12.55 14.31
N LEU A 189 15.73 13.19 13.41
CA LEU A 189 15.36 13.28 11.99
C LEU A 189 15.42 11.91 11.32
N HIS A 190 16.41 11.09 11.65
CA HIS A 190 16.51 9.73 11.11
C HIS A 190 15.34 8.85 11.56
N GLU A 191 15.00 8.89 12.86
CA GLU A 191 13.86 8.17 13.42
C GLU A 191 12.52 8.59 12.78
N LEU A 192 12.33 9.89 12.54
CA LEU A 192 11.16 10.39 11.82
C LEU A 192 11.09 9.86 10.38
N ASN A 193 12.22 9.77 9.67
CA ASN A 193 12.22 9.18 8.34
C ASN A 193 11.91 7.68 8.35
N GLU A 194 12.37 6.93 9.35
CA GLU A 194 12.00 5.52 9.49
C GLU A 194 10.50 5.33 9.76
N ILE A 195 9.90 6.19 10.59
CA ILE A 195 8.45 6.19 10.84
C ILE A 195 7.71 6.45 9.53
N MET A 196 8.15 7.46 8.77
CA MET A 196 7.55 7.80 7.49
C MET A 196 7.74 6.70 6.45
N GLU A 197 8.91 6.08 6.34
CA GLU A 197 9.12 4.94 5.45
C GLU A 197 8.22 3.76 5.83
N LYS A 198 8.03 3.46 7.12
CA LYS A 198 7.12 2.39 7.57
C LYS A 198 5.66 2.67 7.22
N GLN A 199 5.18 3.89 7.47
CA GLN A 199 3.80 4.28 7.18
C GLN A 199 3.52 4.31 5.67
N PHE A 200 4.47 4.79 4.87
CA PHE A 200 4.31 4.89 3.42
C PHE A 200 4.61 3.58 2.67
N ALA A 201 5.51 2.74 3.17
CA ALA A 201 5.69 1.37 2.66
C ALA A 201 4.43 0.53 2.90
N GLY A 202 3.69 0.80 3.97
CA GLY A 202 2.35 0.25 4.19
C GLY A 202 1.27 0.80 3.25
N GLN A 203 1.45 2.01 2.71
CA GLN A 203 0.48 2.69 1.84
C GLN A 203 0.76 2.59 0.33
N ALA A 204 1.98 2.22 -0.11
CA ALA A 204 2.32 2.10 -1.54
C ALA A 204 1.51 1.02 -2.30
N GLY A 205 0.79 0.15 -1.59
CA GLY A 205 -0.17 -0.82 -2.13
C GLY A 205 -1.63 -0.56 -1.78
N ALA A 206 -1.93 0.49 -1.03
CA ALA A 206 -3.28 0.79 -0.57
C ALA A 206 -3.74 2.14 -1.13
N GLN A 207 -4.19 2.15 -2.39
CA GLN A 207 -5.50 2.77 -2.57
C GLN A 207 -6.38 2.10 -1.53
N ALA A 208 -6.91 2.86 -0.58
CA ALA A 208 -7.83 2.33 0.41
C ALA A 208 -9.03 1.73 -0.34
N ALA A 209 -8.91 0.46 -0.75
CA ALA A 209 -10.05 -0.40 -0.85
C ALA A 209 -10.68 -0.28 0.54
N LYS A 210 -11.92 0.19 0.60
CA LYS A 210 -12.74 0.11 1.81
C LYS A 210 -12.86 -1.37 2.18
N ILE A 211 -11.84 -1.93 2.81
CA ILE A 211 -11.81 -3.29 3.34
C ILE A 211 -12.31 -3.13 4.77
N GLY A 212 -13.58 -3.50 4.98
CA GLY A 212 -14.25 -3.34 6.26
C GLY A 212 -15.39 -2.33 6.25
N GLY A 213 -16.13 -2.29 7.36
CA GLY A 213 -17.36 -1.51 7.55
C GLY A 213 -18.51 -2.39 8.01
N LEU A 214 -19.70 -1.79 8.13
CA LEU A 214 -20.93 -2.45 8.60
C LEU A 214 -21.24 -3.75 7.84
N LYS A 215 -20.93 -3.79 6.53
CA LYS A 215 -21.15 -4.96 5.68
C LYS A 215 -20.23 -6.13 6.02
N ALA A 216 -18.94 -5.86 6.23
CA ALA A 216 -17.99 -6.90 6.64
C ALA A 216 -18.29 -7.39 8.07
N ALA A 217 -18.72 -6.49 8.96
CA ALA A 217 -19.16 -6.86 10.30
C ALA A 217 -20.39 -7.78 10.23
N ALA A 218 -21.40 -7.44 9.43
CA ALA A 218 -22.58 -8.28 9.22
C ALA A 218 -22.23 -9.65 8.59
N GLU A 219 -21.34 -9.69 7.60
CA GLU A 219 -20.86 -10.94 7.01
C GLU A 219 -20.15 -11.82 8.04
N ILE A 220 -19.32 -11.25 8.92
CA ILE A 220 -18.67 -12.00 10.02
C ILE A 220 -19.71 -12.51 11.00
N MET A 221 -20.64 -11.65 11.43
CA MET A 221 -21.70 -12.00 12.38
C MET A 221 -22.59 -13.15 11.86
N ASN A 222 -22.87 -13.18 10.55
CA ASN A 222 -23.63 -14.27 9.92
C ASN A 222 -22.96 -15.66 10.01
N TYR A 223 -21.63 -15.72 10.23
CA TYR A 223 -20.90 -16.98 10.39
C TYR A 223 -20.60 -17.34 11.86
N MET A 224 -21.05 -16.51 12.82
CA MET A 224 -20.85 -16.76 14.24
C MET A 224 -21.97 -17.64 14.81
N ASP A 225 -21.65 -18.43 15.84
CA ASP A 225 -22.66 -19.19 16.58
C ASP A 225 -23.65 -18.23 17.27
N ASN A 226 -24.96 -18.49 17.17
CA ASN A 226 -26.04 -17.63 17.69
C ASN A 226 -25.86 -17.20 19.16
N SER A 227 -25.22 -18.06 19.99
CA SER A 227 -24.95 -17.74 21.40
C SER A 227 -23.88 -16.66 21.60
N VAL A 228 -22.94 -16.53 20.66
CA VAL A 228 -21.86 -15.53 20.69
C VAL A 228 -22.29 -14.29 19.93
N GLU A 229 -23.00 -14.48 18.80
CA GLU A 229 -23.60 -13.41 18.01
C GLU A 229 -24.54 -12.53 18.85
N GLY A 230 -25.51 -13.13 19.56
CA GLY A 230 -26.47 -12.37 20.38
C GLY A 230 -25.79 -11.51 21.46
N VAL A 231 -24.84 -12.10 22.21
CA VAL A 231 -24.10 -11.38 23.26
C VAL A 231 -23.27 -10.23 22.68
N LEU A 232 -22.67 -10.44 21.50
CA LEU A 232 -21.89 -9.43 20.82
C LEU A 232 -22.78 -8.31 20.25
N MET A 233 -23.96 -8.66 19.74
CA MET A 233 -24.93 -7.70 19.19
C MET A 233 -25.51 -6.80 20.28
N ASP A 234 -25.82 -7.36 21.45
CA ASP A 234 -26.26 -6.57 22.61
C ASP A 234 -25.14 -5.64 23.11
N SER A 235 -23.90 -6.12 23.13
CA SER A 235 -22.74 -5.30 23.50
C SER A 235 -22.49 -4.16 22.52
N ILE A 236 -22.74 -4.37 21.22
CA ILE A 236 -22.65 -3.32 20.20
C ILE A 236 -23.79 -2.32 20.39
N ARG A 237 -25.03 -2.78 20.66
CA ARG A 237 -26.19 -1.93 20.89
C ARG A 237 -26.04 -1.03 22.13
N ASP A 238 -25.42 -1.54 23.19
CA ASP A 238 -25.12 -0.77 24.41
C ASP A 238 -24.10 0.36 24.18
N GLN A 239 -23.21 0.19 23.19
CA GLN A 239 -22.20 1.20 22.85
C GLN A 239 -22.69 2.18 21.76
N ASP A 240 -23.37 1.66 20.75
CA ASP A 240 -23.83 2.39 19.58
C ASP A 240 -25.08 1.72 18.96
N GLU A 241 -26.24 2.24 19.33
CA GLU A 241 -27.55 1.74 18.87
C GLU A 241 -27.73 1.88 17.35
N GLU A 242 -27.17 2.94 16.75
CA GLU A 242 -27.28 3.19 15.31
C GLU A 242 -26.44 2.18 14.52
N MET A 243 -25.20 1.92 14.98
CA MET A 243 -24.33 0.91 14.39
C MET A 243 -24.93 -0.49 14.51
N ALA A 244 -25.53 -0.81 15.67
CA ALA A 244 -26.22 -2.07 15.87
C ALA A 244 -27.37 -2.27 14.87
N SER A 245 -28.23 -1.26 14.71
CA SER A 245 -29.32 -1.32 13.73
C SER A 245 -28.80 -1.54 12.30
N GLN A 246 -27.73 -0.84 11.92
CA GLN A 246 -27.16 -0.92 10.58
C GLN A 246 -26.50 -2.28 10.29
N ILE A 247 -25.83 -2.88 11.28
CA ILE A 247 -25.26 -4.24 11.16
C ILE A 247 -26.40 -5.27 11.08
N GLN A 248 -27.41 -5.16 11.93
CA GLN A 248 -28.57 -6.07 11.94
C GLN A 248 -29.34 -6.03 10.62
N ASP A 249 -29.48 -4.84 10.00
CA ASP A 249 -30.09 -4.70 8.67
C ASP A 249 -29.28 -5.37 7.56
N LEU A 250 -27.95 -5.45 7.70
CA LEU A 250 -27.06 -6.10 6.75
C LEU A 250 -26.93 -7.61 6.99
N MET A 251 -27.24 -8.09 8.19
CA MET A 251 -27.28 -9.52 8.53
C MET A 251 -28.54 -10.21 7.98
N PHE A 252 -29.64 -9.49 7.85
CA PHE A 252 -30.89 -10.02 7.31
C PHE A 252 -30.89 -10.03 5.77
N VAL A 253 -30.25 -11.04 5.20
CA VAL A 253 -30.11 -11.23 3.75
C VAL A 253 -31.38 -11.85 3.18
N PHE A 254 -31.73 -11.49 1.94
CA PHE A 254 -32.89 -12.05 1.20
C PHE A 254 -32.92 -13.58 1.18
N ASP A 255 -31.76 -14.21 1.16
CA ASP A 255 -31.63 -15.66 1.17
C ASP A 255 -32.10 -16.31 2.48
N ASN A 256 -32.09 -15.58 3.60
CA ASN A 256 -32.58 -16.07 4.91
C ASN A 256 -34.09 -16.33 4.90
N LEU A 257 -34.82 -15.86 3.88
CA LEU A 257 -36.23 -16.27 3.67
C LEU A 257 -36.36 -17.79 3.48
N ILE A 258 -35.28 -18.50 3.15
CA ILE A 258 -35.29 -19.96 3.08
C ILE A 258 -35.58 -20.63 4.43
N ASP A 259 -35.27 -19.96 5.55
CA ASP A 259 -35.45 -20.52 6.89
C ASP A 259 -36.81 -20.18 7.51
N VAL A 260 -37.57 -19.27 6.88
CA VAL A 260 -38.94 -18.93 7.29
C VAL A 260 -39.86 -20.12 7.03
N ASP A 261 -40.80 -20.38 7.93
CA ASP A 261 -41.75 -21.47 7.77
C ASP A 261 -42.73 -21.22 6.61
N ASP A 262 -43.37 -22.28 6.12
CA ASP A 262 -44.27 -22.19 4.96
C ASP A 262 -45.45 -21.23 5.22
N ARG A 263 -45.91 -21.10 6.47
CA ARG A 263 -47.00 -20.17 6.82
C ARG A 263 -46.52 -18.71 6.82
N GLY A 264 -45.31 -18.44 7.31
CA GLY A 264 -44.66 -17.14 7.22
C GLY A 264 -44.47 -16.70 5.77
N ILE A 265 -44.00 -17.60 4.89
CA ILE A 265 -43.87 -17.31 3.45
C ILE A 265 -45.23 -17.01 2.81
N GLN A 266 -46.27 -17.78 3.11
CA GLN A 266 -47.62 -17.51 2.58
C GLN A 266 -48.18 -16.15 3.03
N THR A 267 -47.84 -15.71 4.24
CA THR A 267 -48.26 -14.41 4.78
C THR A 267 -47.49 -13.28 4.09
N LEU A 268 -46.17 -13.42 3.94
CA LEU A 268 -45.33 -12.50 3.19
C LEU A 268 -45.83 -12.31 1.75
N LEU A 269 -46.16 -13.41 1.06
CA LEU A 269 -46.62 -13.38 -0.34
C LEU A 269 -47.95 -12.65 -0.55
N ARG A 270 -48.76 -12.46 0.50
CA ARG A 270 -50.02 -11.68 0.41
C ARG A 270 -49.78 -10.17 0.41
N ASP A 271 -48.71 -9.74 1.07
CA ASP A 271 -48.40 -8.34 1.30
C ASP A 271 -47.37 -7.79 0.29
N VAL A 272 -46.71 -8.66 -0.47
CA VAL A 272 -45.73 -8.28 -1.49
C VAL A 272 -46.40 -8.08 -2.86
N PRO A 273 -46.21 -6.92 -3.52
CA PRO A 273 -46.69 -6.69 -4.88
C PRO A 273 -46.06 -7.64 -5.90
N GLN A 274 -46.85 -8.12 -6.87
CA GLN A 274 -46.40 -9.10 -7.87
C GLN A 274 -45.18 -8.60 -8.69
N GLU A 275 -45.14 -7.33 -9.07
CA GLU A 275 -44.00 -6.76 -9.83
C GLU A 275 -42.69 -6.75 -9.02
N VAL A 276 -42.78 -6.54 -7.69
CA VAL A 276 -41.63 -6.55 -6.79
C VAL A 276 -41.13 -7.99 -6.63
N LEU A 277 -42.05 -8.94 -6.44
CA LEU A 277 -41.73 -10.36 -6.34
C LEU A 277 -41.03 -10.89 -7.59
N GLN A 278 -41.52 -10.54 -8.79
CA GLN A 278 -40.90 -10.93 -10.06
C GLN A 278 -39.43 -10.47 -10.15
N LYS A 279 -39.17 -9.18 -9.85
CA LYS A 279 -37.82 -8.60 -9.91
C LYS A 279 -36.87 -9.23 -8.89
N ALA A 280 -37.35 -9.45 -7.67
CA ALA A 280 -36.53 -10.04 -6.60
C ALA A 280 -36.16 -11.50 -6.90
N LEU A 281 -37.11 -12.30 -7.40
CA LEU A 281 -36.88 -13.71 -7.72
C LEU A 281 -35.97 -13.93 -8.93
N LYS A 282 -35.87 -12.96 -9.85
CA LYS A 282 -34.93 -13.04 -10.99
C LYS A 282 -33.47 -13.17 -10.54
N GLY A 283 -33.11 -12.60 -9.39
CA GLY A 283 -31.77 -12.69 -8.81
C GLY A 283 -31.67 -13.61 -7.58
N ALA A 284 -32.69 -14.39 -7.27
CA ALA A 284 -32.71 -15.29 -6.13
C ALA A 284 -32.12 -16.67 -6.47
N GLU A 285 -31.57 -17.36 -5.47
CA GLU A 285 -31.13 -18.75 -5.63
C GLU A 285 -32.29 -19.70 -5.99
N ASP A 286 -31.99 -20.78 -6.72
CA ASP A 286 -32.99 -21.76 -7.16
C ASP A 286 -33.79 -22.35 -5.98
N ASN A 287 -33.12 -22.64 -4.86
CA ASN A 287 -33.74 -23.19 -3.66
C ASN A 287 -34.80 -22.25 -3.07
N LEU A 288 -34.51 -20.96 -3.00
CA LEU A 288 -35.45 -19.96 -2.50
C LEU A 288 -36.61 -19.79 -3.48
N ARG A 289 -36.34 -19.75 -4.80
CA ARG A 289 -37.39 -19.72 -5.83
C ARG A 289 -38.36 -20.90 -5.69
N GLU A 290 -37.84 -22.11 -5.55
CA GLU A 290 -38.66 -23.31 -5.35
C GLU A 290 -39.52 -23.24 -4.09
N LYS A 291 -38.94 -22.78 -2.97
CA LYS A 291 -39.68 -22.60 -1.72
C LYS A 291 -40.83 -21.60 -1.87
N ILE A 292 -40.60 -20.50 -2.59
CA ILE A 292 -41.63 -19.50 -2.88
C ILE A 292 -42.73 -20.11 -3.77
N TYR A 293 -42.37 -20.79 -4.86
CA TYR A 293 -43.35 -21.45 -5.75
C TYR A 293 -44.19 -22.50 -5.03
N ARG A 294 -43.58 -23.28 -4.12
CA ARG A 294 -44.28 -24.29 -3.32
C ARG A 294 -45.36 -23.69 -2.40
N ASN A 295 -45.16 -22.45 -1.96
CA ASN A 295 -46.08 -21.73 -1.09
C ASN A 295 -47.13 -20.90 -1.86
N MET A 296 -47.16 -21.00 -3.18
CA MET A 296 -48.17 -20.39 -4.04
C MET A 296 -49.18 -21.42 -4.55
N SER A 297 -50.32 -20.94 -5.06
CA SER A 297 -51.20 -21.80 -5.87
C SER A 297 -50.49 -22.18 -7.17
N LYS A 298 -50.74 -23.40 -7.68
CA LYS A 298 -50.11 -23.92 -8.91
C LYS A 298 -50.19 -22.94 -10.09
N ARG A 299 -51.38 -22.33 -10.29
CA ARG A 299 -51.60 -21.33 -11.34
C ARG A 299 -50.77 -20.05 -11.13
N ALA A 300 -50.64 -19.58 -9.89
CA ALA A 300 -49.89 -18.37 -9.59
C ALA A 300 -48.37 -18.60 -9.71
N ALA A 301 -47.88 -19.78 -9.34
CA ALA A 301 -46.49 -20.18 -9.56
C ALA A 301 -46.15 -20.27 -11.06
N GLU A 302 -47.02 -20.90 -11.86
CA GLU A 302 -46.85 -20.98 -13.33
C GLU A 302 -46.82 -19.58 -13.96
N MET A 303 -47.77 -18.70 -13.61
CA MET A 303 -47.78 -17.33 -14.11
C MET A 303 -46.52 -16.54 -13.72
N LEU A 304 -46.04 -16.70 -12.49
CA LEU A 304 -44.84 -16.02 -12.01
C LEU A 304 -43.58 -16.51 -12.73
N GLN A 305 -43.49 -17.80 -13.03
CA GLN A 305 -42.39 -18.37 -13.82
C GLN A 305 -42.39 -17.81 -15.25
N ASP A 306 -43.55 -17.82 -15.92
CA ASP A 306 -43.71 -17.26 -17.26
C ASP A 306 -43.34 -15.76 -17.29
N ASP A 307 -43.76 -15.00 -16.29
CA ASP A 307 -43.44 -13.57 -16.16
C ASP A 307 -41.92 -13.34 -15.99
N ILE A 308 -41.25 -14.15 -15.16
CA ILE A 308 -39.80 -14.05 -14.93
C ILE A 308 -39.00 -14.46 -16.18
N GLU A 309 -39.49 -15.43 -16.96
CA GLU A 309 -38.87 -15.83 -18.24
C GLU A 309 -39.06 -14.76 -19.32
N ALA A 310 -40.26 -14.16 -19.40
CA ALA A 310 -40.55 -13.04 -20.29
C ALA A 310 -39.79 -11.77 -19.91
N MET A 311 -39.38 -11.65 -18.65
CA MET A 311 -38.59 -10.53 -18.16
C MET A 311 -37.16 -10.61 -18.72
N GLY A 312 -36.84 -9.62 -19.57
CA GLY A 312 -35.51 -9.44 -20.15
C GLY A 312 -34.42 -9.09 -19.11
N PRO A 313 -33.21 -8.74 -19.56
CA PRO A 313 -32.13 -8.35 -18.65
C PRO A 313 -32.52 -7.12 -17.81
N ILE A 314 -32.44 -7.25 -16.49
CA ILE A 314 -32.70 -6.17 -15.53
C ILE A 314 -31.41 -5.79 -14.81
N ARG A 315 -31.35 -4.56 -14.27
CA ARG A 315 -30.16 -4.09 -13.54
C ARG A 315 -30.11 -4.75 -12.17
N VAL A 316 -28.89 -5.08 -11.70
CA VAL A 316 -28.66 -5.61 -10.34
C VAL A 316 -29.24 -4.67 -9.27
N SER A 317 -29.14 -3.36 -9.47
CA SER A 317 -29.74 -2.36 -8.57
C SER A 317 -31.26 -2.48 -8.42
N ASP A 318 -31.95 -2.90 -9.48
CA ASP A 318 -33.42 -3.05 -9.47
C ASP A 318 -33.83 -4.33 -8.75
N VAL A 319 -32.99 -5.38 -8.84
CA VAL A 319 -33.13 -6.63 -8.07
C VAL A 319 -32.92 -6.36 -6.58
N GLU A 320 -31.81 -5.72 -6.22
CA GLU A 320 -31.49 -5.39 -4.83
C GLU A 320 -32.56 -4.46 -4.21
N GLY A 321 -33.07 -3.50 -4.98
CA GLY A 321 -34.17 -2.64 -4.56
C GLY A 321 -35.45 -3.43 -4.25
N ALA A 322 -35.81 -4.38 -5.11
CA ALA A 322 -36.97 -5.24 -4.92
C ALA A 322 -36.79 -6.20 -3.73
N GLN A 323 -35.60 -6.79 -3.56
CA GLN A 323 -35.27 -7.63 -2.42
C GLN A 323 -35.37 -6.85 -1.10
N LYS A 324 -34.86 -5.62 -1.06
CA LYS A 324 -34.97 -4.73 0.11
C LYS A 324 -36.42 -4.39 0.46
N GLU A 325 -37.26 -4.17 -0.53
CA GLU A 325 -38.69 -3.92 -0.31
C GLU A 325 -39.38 -5.13 0.33
N ILE A 326 -39.09 -6.35 -0.16
CA ILE A 326 -39.62 -7.59 0.42
C ILE A 326 -39.12 -7.79 1.86
N LEU A 327 -37.84 -7.51 2.13
CA LEU A 327 -37.28 -7.59 3.48
C LEU A 327 -37.92 -6.60 4.45
N SER A 328 -38.25 -5.40 3.98
CA SER A 328 -39.00 -4.40 4.76
C SER A 328 -40.41 -4.89 5.12
N VAL A 329 -41.11 -5.53 4.18
CA VAL A 329 -42.40 -6.17 4.44
C VAL A 329 -42.25 -7.33 5.44
N ALA A 330 -41.24 -8.18 5.26
CA ALA A 330 -40.98 -9.30 6.17
C ALA A 330 -40.69 -8.82 7.60
N ARG A 331 -39.90 -7.76 7.77
CA ARG A 331 -39.63 -7.14 9.07
C ARG A 331 -40.90 -6.60 9.71
N ARG A 332 -41.72 -5.85 8.95
CA ARG A 332 -43.00 -5.33 9.45
C ARG A 332 -43.94 -6.44 9.93
N LEU A 333 -43.97 -7.57 9.22
CA LEU A 333 -44.77 -8.74 9.61
C LEU A 333 -44.18 -9.45 10.83
N ALA A 334 -42.86 -9.47 10.98
CA ALA A 334 -42.18 -10.01 12.14
C ALA A 334 -42.42 -9.17 13.40
N ASP A 335 -42.32 -7.84 13.28
CA ASP A 335 -42.61 -6.90 14.38
C ASP A 335 -44.08 -6.99 14.83
N ALA A 336 -44.99 -7.39 13.92
CA ALA A 336 -46.39 -7.66 14.23
C ALA A 336 -46.64 -9.06 14.82
N GLY A 337 -45.61 -9.92 14.90
CA GLY A 337 -45.71 -11.31 15.35
C GLY A 337 -46.39 -12.26 14.35
N GLU A 338 -46.60 -11.84 13.11
CA GLU A 338 -47.23 -12.64 12.06
C GLU A 338 -46.24 -13.52 11.29
N LEU A 339 -44.94 -13.22 11.40
CA LEU A 339 -43.86 -13.93 10.72
C LEU A 339 -42.71 -14.19 11.69
N MET A 340 -42.34 -15.46 11.87
CA MET A 340 -41.18 -15.82 12.69
C MET A 340 -39.91 -15.80 11.82
N LEU A 341 -39.04 -14.83 12.06
CA LEU A 341 -37.74 -14.74 11.40
C LEU A 341 -36.70 -15.46 12.24
N THR A 342 -36.20 -16.59 11.75
CA THR A 342 -35.21 -17.44 12.43
C THR A 342 -33.81 -16.83 12.56
N GLY A 343 -33.60 -15.60 12.08
CA GLY A 343 -32.34 -14.86 12.16
C GLY A 343 -32.47 -13.42 12.70
N GLY A 344 -33.60 -13.08 13.34
CA GLY A 344 -33.76 -11.82 14.05
C GLY A 344 -33.98 -12.11 15.53
N GLY A 345 -32.98 -11.85 16.36
CA GLY A 345 -33.09 -12.00 17.81
C GLY A 345 -34.34 -11.31 18.36
N GLY A 346 -35.08 -12.02 19.22
CA GLY A 346 -36.14 -11.47 20.05
C GLY A 346 -37.45 -12.24 20.01
N ASP A 347 -37.45 -13.46 20.55
CA ASP A 347 -38.37 -13.96 21.60
C ASP A 347 -38.64 -15.46 21.43
N GLU A 348 -37.92 -16.26 22.21
CA GLU A 348 -38.39 -17.59 22.61
C GLU A 348 -39.64 -17.42 23.48
N PHE A 349 -40.81 -17.67 22.93
CA PHE A 349 -41.98 -17.97 23.75
C PHE A 349 -42.09 -19.48 24.00
N VAL A 350 -42.15 -19.81 25.30
CA VAL A 350 -42.43 -21.16 25.87
C VAL A 350 -43.80 -21.66 25.48
#